data_AF-A0A9E3XUC6-F1
#
_entry.id   AF-A0A9E3XUC6-F1
#
_cell.length_a   1.000
_cell.length_b   1.000
_cell.length_c   1.000
_cell.angle_alpha   90.00
_cell.angle_beta   90.00
_cell.angle_gamma   90.00
#
_symmetry.space_group_name_H-M   'P 1'
#
loop_
_entity.id
_entity.type
_entity.pdbx_description
1 polymer ?
#
loop_
_entity_poly.entity_id
_entity_poly.type
_entity_poly.pdbx_seq_one_letter_code
_entity_poly.pdbx_strand_id
1 'polypeptide(L)'
;RASGAGRWIAVSDASPFAGCAPGAYDWAGTTVHHDGRALRDDAGHLAGSASLLDAAWSELIQLGEGALTTALALGAGPRGVLEPDRGQGVEVGDPVWVVAAT
;
A
#
# COMPACT_ATOMS: atom_id res chain seq x y z
N ARG A 1 -10.86 11.45 19.41
CA ARG A 1 -11.46 10.13 19.08
C ARG A 1 -10.84 9.69 17.77
N ALA A 2 -10.01 8.65 17.77
CA ALA A 2 -9.53 8.05 16.52
C ALA A 2 -10.73 7.44 15.79
N SER A 3 -10.93 7.78 14.53
CA SER A 3 -11.85 7.04 13.66
C SER A 3 -11.33 5.60 13.56
N GLY A 4 -12.17 4.61 13.89
CA GLY A 4 -11.76 3.21 13.80
C GLY A 4 -11.25 2.84 12.40
N ALA A 5 -10.38 1.83 12.32
CA ALA A 5 -9.69 1.39 11.10
C ALA A 5 -10.64 1.15 9.90
N GLY A 6 -11.92 0.82 10.13
CA GLY A 6 -12.94 0.62 9.08
C GLY A 6 -13.33 1.87 8.27
N ARG A 7 -12.72 3.04 8.50
CA ARG A 7 -12.86 4.24 7.66
C ARG A 7 -11.63 4.56 6.83
N TRP A 8 -10.60 3.73 6.93
CA TRP A 8 -9.31 3.94 6.32
C TRP A 8 -9.04 2.81 5.34
N ILE A 9 -8.37 3.15 4.23
CA ILE A 9 -7.98 2.21 3.19
C ILE A 9 -6.51 2.44 2.93
N ALA A 10 -5.73 1.36 2.92
CA ALA A 10 -4.35 1.46 2.47
C ALA A 10 -4.29 1.42 0.95
N VAL A 11 -3.51 2.32 0.38
CA VAL A 11 -3.14 2.34 -1.03
C VAL A 11 -1.62 2.49 -1.09
N SER A 12 -0.94 1.77 -1.98
CA SER A 12 0.50 1.92 -2.12
C SER A 12 0.88 3.22 -2.81
N ASP A 13 0.03 3.70 -3.73
CA ASP A 13 0.36 4.77 -4.69
C ASP A 13 1.75 4.56 -5.33
N ALA A 14 2.07 3.27 -5.56
CA ALA A 14 3.36 2.84 -6.04
C ALA A 14 3.61 3.41 -7.44
N SER A 15 4.75 4.07 -7.61
CA SER A 15 5.21 4.44 -8.94
C SER A 15 5.67 3.20 -9.71
N PRO A 16 5.90 3.32 -11.04
CA PRO A 16 6.51 2.26 -11.83
C PRO A 16 7.90 1.80 -11.35
N PHE A 17 8.56 2.57 -10.48
CA PHE A 17 9.90 2.30 -9.96
C PHE A 17 9.89 1.68 -8.56
N ALA A 18 8.71 1.45 -7.98
CA ALA A 18 8.60 0.73 -6.71
C ALA A 18 9.18 -0.68 -6.83
N GLY A 19 10.09 -1.04 -5.94
CA GLY A 19 10.82 -2.32 -5.98
C GLY A 19 12.00 -2.36 -6.96
N CYS A 20 12.28 -1.27 -7.69
CA CYS A 20 13.52 -1.15 -8.48
C CYS A 20 14.71 -0.78 -7.60
N ALA A 21 15.92 -0.96 -8.14
CA ALA A 21 17.15 -0.54 -7.44
C ALA A 21 17.22 0.99 -7.29
N PRO A 22 17.95 1.53 -6.28
CA PRO A 22 18.23 2.95 -6.21
C PRO A 22 18.90 3.47 -7.51
N GLY A 23 18.50 4.65 -7.96
CA GLY A 23 18.94 5.21 -9.23
C GLY A 23 18.06 6.35 -9.73
N ALA A 24 18.42 6.90 -10.89
CA ALA A 24 17.63 7.92 -11.57
C ALA A 24 16.81 7.28 -12.70
N TYR A 25 15.54 7.64 -12.79
CA TYR A 25 14.57 7.14 -13.76
C TYR A 25 13.92 8.29 -14.51
N ASP A 26 13.63 8.11 -15.80
CA ASP A 26 12.79 9.05 -16.54
C ASP A 26 11.32 8.66 -16.36
N TRP A 27 10.50 9.63 -15.94
CA TRP A 27 9.06 9.46 -15.90
C TRP A 27 8.37 10.71 -16.43
N ALA A 28 7.64 10.54 -17.54
CA ALA A 28 6.88 11.62 -18.16
C ALA A 28 7.74 12.87 -18.43
N GLY A 29 9.02 12.67 -18.78
CA GLY A 29 9.98 13.75 -19.05
C GLY A 29 10.54 14.43 -17.80
N THR A 30 10.33 13.85 -16.61
CA THR A 30 10.90 14.31 -15.34
C THR A 30 11.86 13.26 -14.79
N THR A 31 13.03 13.70 -14.34
CA THR A 31 13.97 12.80 -13.63
C THR A 31 13.44 12.51 -12.24
N VAL A 32 13.27 11.24 -11.91
CA VAL A 32 12.88 10.75 -10.59
C VAL A 32 14.05 10.00 -9.97
N HIS A 33 14.48 10.46 -8.79
CA HIS A 33 15.58 9.91 -8.02
C HIS A 33 15.03 8.96 -6.95
N HIS A 34 15.44 7.69 -7.03
CA HIS A 34 15.16 6.65 -6.05
C HIS A 34 16.36 6.49 -5.11
N ASP A 35 16.20 6.81 -3.82
CA ASP A 35 17.29 6.73 -2.83
C ASP A 35 17.32 5.42 -2.02
N GLY A 36 16.37 4.52 -2.28
CA GLY A 36 16.17 3.27 -1.54
C GLY A 36 14.96 3.30 -0.62
N ARG A 37 14.35 4.48 -0.41
CA ARG A 37 13.19 4.68 0.46
C ARG A 37 12.13 5.58 -0.15
N ALA A 38 12.55 6.62 -0.87
CA ALA A 38 11.68 7.62 -1.44
C ALA A 38 12.04 7.88 -2.90
N LEU A 39 11.03 8.38 -3.62
CA LEU A 39 11.14 8.87 -4.99
C LEU A 39 11.00 10.38 -4.96
N ARG A 40 11.97 11.09 -5.55
CA ARG A 40 11.93 12.55 -5.59
C ARG A 40 12.27 13.12 -6.96
N ASP A 41 11.63 14.23 -7.32
CA ASP A 41 12.02 15.00 -8.51
C ASP A 41 13.30 15.82 -8.26
N ASP A 42 13.78 16.52 -9.28
CA ASP A 42 14.96 17.40 -9.20
C ASP A 42 14.79 18.57 -8.21
N ALA A 43 13.55 18.92 -7.86
CA ALA A 43 13.23 19.93 -6.87
C ALA A 43 13.09 19.35 -5.44
N GLY A 44 13.22 18.04 -5.28
CA GLY A 44 13.14 17.31 -4.02
C GLY A 44 11.72 16.98 -3.56
N HIS A 45 10.68 17.24 -4.36
CA HIS A 45 9.31 16.86 -4.06
C HIS A 45 9.11 15.35 -4.19
N LEU A 46 8.11 14.80 -3.50
CA LEU A 46 7.75 13.39 -3.67
C LEU A 46 7.16 13.16 -5.06
N ALA A 47 7.69 12.16 -5.77
CA ALA A 47 7.27 11.77 -7.10
C ALA A 47 6.70 10.34 -7.08
N GLY A 48 5.60 10.16 -6.33
CA GLY A 48 4.96 8.86 -6.07
C GLY A 48 5.62 8.07 -4.94
N SER A 49 5.20 6.82 -4.74
CA SER A 49 5.70 5.93 -3.70
C SER A 49 6.70 4.91 -4.24
N ALA A 50 7.78 4.67 -3.49
CA ALA A 50 8.67 3.52 -3.69
C ALA A 50 8.14 2.24 -3.00
N SER A 51 7.11 2.37 -2.15
CA SER A 51 6.65 1.30 -1.27
C SER A 51 5.62 0.41 -1.95
N LEU A 52 5.82 -0.90 -1.80
CA LEU A 52 4.86 -1.92 -2.20
C LEU A 52 3.90 -2.22 -1.03
N LEU A 53 2.72 -2.77 -1.34
CA LEU A 53 1.70 -3.03 -0.31
C LEU A 53 2.19 -3.98 0.78
N ASP A 54 2.95 -5.02 0.44
CA ASP A 54 3.55 -5.97 1.38
C ASP A 54 4.54 -5.29 2.34
N ALA A 55 5.41 -4.42 1.83
CA ALA A 55 6.31 -3.62 2.64
C ALA A 55 5.53 -2.69 3.59
N ALA A 56 4.50 -2.00 3.09
CA ALA A 56 3.63 -1.15 3.90
C ALA A 56 2.91 -1.95 5.01
N TRP A 57 2.47 -3.17 4.72
CA TRP A 57 1.88 -4.05 5.73
C TRP A 57 2.89 -4.49 6.78
N SER A 58 4.09 -4.86 6.36
CA SER A 58 5.17 -5.23 7.29
C SER A 58 5.52 -4.08 8.23
N GLU A 59 5.66 -2.86 7.71
CA GLU A 59 5.91 -1.66 8.51
C GLU A 59 4.78 -1.38 9.49
N LEU A 60 3.52 -1.49 9.05
CA LEU A 60 2.35 -1.27 9.91
C LEU A 60 2.32 -2.29 11.04
N ILE A 61 2.53 -3.58 10.76
CA ILE A 61 2.51 -4.66 11.75
C ILE A 61 3.60 -4.47 12.80
N GLN A 62 4.75 -3.91 12.42
CA GLN A 62 5.84 -3.61 13.35
C GLN A 62 5.52 -2.49 14.36
N LEU A 63 4.42 -1.75 14.19
CA LEU A 63 4.01 -0.67 15.11
C LEU A 63 3.47 -1.17 16.46
N GLY A 64 3.22 -2.47 16.63
CA GLY A 64 2.93 -3.08 17.94
C GLY A 64 1.58 -3.80 18.04
N GLU A 65 1.10 -3.98 19.27
CA GLU A 65 -0.11 -4.76 19.54
C GLU A 65 -1.35 -4.17 18.84
N GLY A 66 -2.15 -5.04 18.22
CA GLY A 66 -3.33 -4.66 17.44
C GLY A 66 -3.04 -4.16 16.02
N ALA A 67 -1.77 -4.05 15.63
CA ALA A 67 -1.39 -3.62 14.29
C ALA A 67 -1.76 -4.65 13.20
N LEU A 68 -1.65 -5.95 13.49
CA LEU A 68 -2.06 -7.00 12.54
C LEU A 68 -3.56 -6.92 12.21
N THR A 69 -4.42 -6.82 13.24
CA THR A 69 -5.86 -6.67 13.06
C THR A 69 -6.19 -5.38 12.29
N THR A 70 -5.45 -4.31 12.57
CA THR A 70 -5.58 -3.04 11.85
C THR A 70 -5.16 -3.18 10.38
N ALA A 71 -4.05 -3.83 10.09
CA ALA A 71 -3.57 -4.09 8.73
C ALA A 71 -4.59 -4.90 7.92
N LEU A 72 -5.13 -5.97 8.51
CA LEU A 72 -6.17 -6.79 7.89
C LEU A 72 -7.45 -5.98 7.60
N ALA A 73 -7.88 -5.12 8.54
CA ALA A 73 -9.04 -4.26 8.34
C ALA A 73 -8.82 -3.23 7.21
N LEU A 74 -7.63 -2.62 7.15
CA LEU A 74 -7.25 -1.69 6.08
C LEU A 74 -7.18 -2.39 4.71
N GLY A 75 -6.73 -3.65 4.67
CA GLY A 75 -6.65 -4.46 3.45
C GLY A 75 -8.01 -4.94 2.92
N ALA A 76 -9.01 -5.11 3.79
CA ALA A 76 -10.38 -5.43 3.38
C ALA A 76 -11.17 -4.20 2.88
N GLY A 77 -10.73 -3.00 3.26
CA GLY A 77 -11.36 -1.72 2.94
C GLY A 77 -11.61 -1.45 1.44
N PRO A 78 -10.67 -1.71 0.52
CA PRO A 78 -10.87 -1.48 -0.91
C PRO A 78 -12.07 -2.23 -1.49
N ARG A 79 -12.31 -3.48 -1.07
CA ARG A 79 -13.45 -4.27 -1.55
C ARG A 79 -14.78 -3.61 -1.20
N GLY A 80 -14.92 -3.12 0.03
CA GLY A 80 -16.15 -2.43 0.44
C GLY A 80 -16.41 -1.11 -0.30
N VAL A 81 -15.40 -0.51 -0.92
CA VAL A 81 -15.55 0.69 -1.75
C VAL A 81 -15.83 0.35 -3.21
N LEU A 82 -15.14 -0.65 -3.76
CA LEU A 82 -15.27 -1.03 -5.16
C LEU A 82 -16.47 -1.95 -5.43
N GLU A 83 -16.87 -2.74 -4.43
CA GLU A 83 -17.97 -3.71 -4.48
C GLU A 83 -18.91 -3.51 -3.27
N PRO A 84 -19.63 -2.37 -3.17
CA PRO A 84 -20.41 -2.03 -1.97
C PRO A 84 -21.54 -3.01 -1.65
N ASP A 85 -22.03 -3.73 -2.66
CA ASP A 85 -23.07 -4.75 -2.52
C ASP A 85 -22.55 -6.11 -2.06
N ARG A 86 -21.21 -6.30 -2.05
CA ARG A 86 -20.54 -7.47 -1.48
C ARG A 86 -19.98 -7.10 -0.11
N GLY A 87 -20.27 -7.92 0.89
CA GLY A 87 -19.74 -7.73 2.24
C GLY A 87 -18.21 -7.66 2.27
N GLN A 88 -17.65 -7.15 3.37
CA GLN A 88 -16.19 -7.02 3.56
C GLN A 88 -15.49 -8.35 3.93
N GLY A 89 -16.22 -9.47 3.96
CA GLY A 89 -15.70 -10.80 4.30
C GLY A 89 -15.24 -11.58 3.09
N VAL A 90 -14.57 -12.71 3.33
CA VAL A 90 -14.37 -13.76 2.33
C VAL A 90 -15.53 -14.75 2.46
N GLU A 91 -16.28 -14.97 1.39
CA GLU A 91 -17.43 -15.86 1.38
C GLU A 91 -17.18 -17.12 0.53
N VAL A 92 -17.93 -18.20 0.81
CA VAL A 92 -17.86 -19.42 -0.01
C VAL A 92 -18.32 -19.09 -1.43
N GLY A 93 -17.45 -19.37 -2.41
CA GLY A 93 -17.68 -19.02 -3.81
C GLY A 93 -16.96 -17.77 -4.27
N ASP A 94 -16.31 -17.02 -3.38
CA ASP A 94 -15.39 -15.96 -3.79
C ASP A 94 -14.14 -16.52 -4.48
N PRO A 95 -13.59 -15.79 -5.47
CA PRO A 95 -12.29 -16.15 -6.04
C PRO A 95 -11.23 -16.11 -4.93
N VAL A 96 -10.43 -17.17 -4.88
CA VAL A 96 -9.40 -17.35 -3.85
C VAL A 96 -8.15 -16.59 -4.27
N TRP A 97 -7.97 -15.41 -3.67
CA TRP A 97 -6.74 -14.61 -3.74
C TRP A 97 -6.02 -14.72 -2.40
N VAL A 98 -5.01 -15.57 -2.32
CA VAL A 98 -4.25 -15.81 -1.08
C VAL A 98 -2.86 -15.21 -1.22
N VAL A 99 -2.51 -14.35 -0.27
CA VAL A 99 -1.15 -13.87 -0.07
C VAL A 99 -0.61 -14.54 1.19
N ALA A 100 0.42 -15.38 1.02
CA ALA A 100 1.18 -15.90 2.14
C ALA A 100 2.31 -14.92 2.44
N ALA A 101 2.20 -14.21 3.56
CA ALA A 101 3.30 -13.40 4.09
C ALA A 101 4.11 -14.28 5.07
N THR A 102 5.43 -14.36 4.86
CA THR A 102 6.38 -15.12 5.69
C THR A 102 7.19 -14.20 6.58
#